data_AF-A0A352VRI9-F1
#
_entry.id   AF-A0A352VRI9-F1
#
_cell.length_a   1.000
_cell.length_b   1.000
_cell.length_c   1.000
_cell.angle_alpha   90.00
_cell.angle_beta   90.00
_cell.angle_gamma   90.00
#
_symmetry.space_group_name_H-M   'P 1'
#
loop_
_entity.id
_entity.type
_entity.pdbx_description
1 polymer ?
#
loop_
_entity_poly.entity_id
_entity_poly.type
_entity_poly.pdbx_seq_one_letter_code
_entity_poly.pdbx_strand_id
1 'polypeptide(L)' 'MRDAMREQITAIFEASIAAKQQFLQTHSDALIRATEAVVKSIRTGGKILLFGNGGSAADAQH' A
#
# COMPACT_ATOMS: atom_id res chain seq x y z
N MET A 1 10.92 5.03 -30.49
CA MET A 1 9.73 5.47 -29.72
C MET A 1 8.99 4.30 -29.08
N ARG A 2 8.50 3.30 -29.84
CA ARG A 2 7.81 2.14 -29.24
C ARG A 2 8.70 1.31 -28.30
N ASP A 3 9.96 1.10 -28.67
CA ASP A 3 10.88 0.32 -27.83
C ASP A 3 11.23 1.04 -26.53
N ALA A 4 11.53 2.34 -26.60
CA ALA A 4 11.71 3.19 -25.42
C ALA A 4 10.46 3.22 -24.50
N MET A 5 9.25 3.24 -25.07
CA MET A 5 8.01 3.15 -24.29
C MET A 5 7.86 1.77 -23.63
N ARG A 6 8.20 0.69 -24.33
CA ARG A 6 8.19 -0.67 -23.77
C ARG A 6 9.16 -0.81 -22.62
N GLU A 7 10.36 -0.24 -22.75
CA GLU A 7 11.37 -0.22 -21.70
C GLU A 7 10.87 0.55 -20.48
N GLN A 8 10.29 1.74 -20.67
CA GLN A 8 9.71 2.53 -19.57
C GLN A 8 8.58 1.80 -18.84
N ILE A 9 7.66 1.17 -19.57
CA ILE A 9 6.59 0.36 -18.97
C ILE A 9 7.20 -0.77 -18.15
N THR A 10 8.16 -1.51 -18.71
CA THR A 10 8.83 -2.61 -18.03
C THR A 10 9.49 -2.14 -16.73
N ALA A 11 10.25 -1.05 -16.78
CA ALA A 11 10.92 -0.46 -15.64
C ALA A 11 9.95 -0.05 -14.51
N ILE A 12 8.79 0.54 -14.85
CA ILE A 12 7.77 0.91 -13.86
C ILE A 12 7.22 -0.33 -13.14
N PHE A 13 6.93 -1.40 -13.89
CA PHE A 13 6.44 -2.64 -13.30
C PHE A 13 7.50 -3.33 -12.44
N GLU A 14 8.75 -3.40 -12.91
CA GLU A 14 9.87 -3.97 -12.15
C GLU A 14 10.13 -3.21 -10.85
N ALA A 15 10.12 -1.87 -10.89
CA ALA A 15 10.24 -1.03 -9.70
C ALA A 15 9.09 -1.30 -8.71
N SER A 16 7.86 -1.45 -9.21
CA SER A 16 6.68 -1.76 -8.38
C SER A 16 6.73 -3.16 -7.76
N ILE A 17 7.32 -4.14 -8.45
CA ILE A 17 7.56 -5.50 -7.95
C ILE A 17 8.62 -5.46 -6.85
N ALA A 18 9.77 -4.82 -7.12
CA ALA A 18 10.86 -4.71 -6.16
C ALA A 18 10.41 -4.02 -4.87
N ALA A 19 9.64 -2.93 -4.97
CA ALA A 19 9.08 -2.23 -3.81
C ALA A 19 8.17 -3.13 -2.96
N LYS A 20 7.32 -3.95 -3.59
CA LYS A 20 6.44 -4.91 -2.87
C LYS A 20 7.24 -6.03 -2.22
N GLN A 21 8.24 -6.58 -2.90
CA GLN A 21 9.10 -7.62 -2.35
C GLN A 21 9.86 -7.10 -1.13
N GLN A 22 10.46 -5.91 -1.22
CA GLN A 22 11.16 -5.28 -0.10
C GLN A 22 10.22 -5.00 1.07
N PHE A 23 9.02 -4.46 0.79
CA PHE A 23 8.03 -4.20 1.83
C PHE A 23 7.67 -5.47 2.62
N LEU A 24 7.45 -6.60 1.94
CA LEU A 24 7.16 -7.87 2.61
C LEU A 24 8.33 -8.37 3.48
N GLN A 25 9.57 -8.17 3.03
CA GLN A 25 10.74 -8.57 3.80
C GLN A 25 10.94 -7.73 5.07
N THR A 26 10.57 -6.44 5.04
CA THR A 26 10.89 -5.51 6.14
C THR A 26 9.70 -5.10 7.00
N HIS A 27 8.45 -5.24 6.52
CA HIS A 27 7.27 -4.64 7.15
C HIS A 27 6.10 -5.59 7.38
N SER A 28 6.24 -6.90 7.15
CA SER A 28 5.15 -7.87 7.37
C SER A 28 4.61 -7.83 8.81
N ASP A 29 5.47 -7.77 9.82
CA ASP A 29 5.02 -7.70 11.21
C ASP A 29 4.30 -6.38 11.53
N ALA A 30 4.70 -5.28 10.91
CA ALA A 30 4.03 -3.99 11.08
C ALA A 30 2.63 -4.01 10.46
N LEU A 31 2.48 -4.66 9.29
CA LEU A 31 1.18 -4.85 8.64
C LEU A 31 0.24 -5.72 9.50
N ILE A 32 0.75 -6.80 10.10
CA ILE A 32 -0.02 -7.64 11.03
C ILE A 32 -0.50 -6.80 12.22
N ARG A 33 0.39 -6.07 12.90
CA ARG A 33 0.02 -5.23 14.05
C ARG A 33 -1.00 -4.15 13.71
N ALA A 34 -0.87 -3.50 12.55
CA ALA A 34 -1.84 -2.51 12.08
C ALA A 34 -3.22 -3.15 11.86
N THR A 35 -3.25 -4.34 11.25
CA THR A 35 -4.48 -5.11 11.02
C THR A 35 -5.14 -5.52 12.34
N GLU A 36 -4.37 -6.02 13.31
CA GLU A 36 -4.87 -6.38 14.63
C GLU A 36 -5.47 -5.18 15.38
N ALA A 37 -4.83 -4.01 15.30
CA ALA A 37 -5.34 -2.78 15.91
C ALA A 37 -6.68 -2.34 15.29
N VAL A 38 -6.79 -2.42 13.96
CA VAL A 38 -8.01 -2.17 13.20
C VAL A 38 -9.12 -3.13 13.61
N VAL A 39 -8.85 -4.44 13.59
CA VAL A 39 -9.81 -5.48 13.97
C VAL A 39 -10.30 -5.30 15.39
N LYS A 40 -9.38 -5.03 16.33
CA LYS A 40 -9.72 -4.78 17.74
C LYS A 40 -10.66 -3.59 17.86
N SER A 41 -10.34 -2.46 17.23
CA SER A 41 -11.18 -1.25 17.27
C SER A 41 -12.61 -1.56 16.83
N ILE A 42 -12.79 -2.21 15.68
CA ILE A 42 -14.12 -2.55 15.16
C ILE A 42 -14.86 -3.50 16.11
N ARG A 43 -14.20 -4.58 16.57
CA ARG A 43 -14.83 -5.58 17.43
C ARG A 43 -15.29 -5.04 18.79
N THR A 44 -14.64 -4.00 19.30
CA THR A 44 -15.02 -3.36 20.57
C THR A 44 -15.98 -2.18 20.38
N GLY A 45 -16.63 -2.06 19.21
CA GLY A 45 -17.58 -0.98 18.92
C GLY A 45 -16.94 0.37 18.62
N GLY A 46 -15.65 0.38 18.30
CA GLY A 46 -14.90 1.55 17.88
C GLY A 46 -15.12 1.89 16.39
N LYS A 47 -14.31 2.84 15.90
CA LYS A 47 -14.35 3.30 14.51
C LYS A 47 -12.95 3.53 13.97
N ILE A 48 -12.84 3.63 12.65
CA ILE A 48 -11.60 3.94 11.94
C ILE A 48 -11.82 5.24 11.18
N LEU A 49 -10.89 6.18 11.29
CA LEU A 49 -10.89 7.42 10.54
C LEU A 49 -9.63 7.43 9.67
N LEU A 50 -9.82 7.41 8.34
CA LEU A 50 -8.74 7.46 7.35
C LEU A 50 -8.74 8.86 6.73
N PHE A 51 -7.54 9.42 6.51
CA PHE A 51 -7.36 10.73 5.90
C PHE A 51 -6.00 10.78 5.19
N GLY A 52 -5.91 11.61 4.15
CA GLY A 52 -4.71 11.76 3.34
C GLY A 52 -4.82 12.96 2.40
N ASN A 53 -3.75 13.23 1.66
CA ASN A 53 -3.67 14.30 0.67
C ASN A 53 -3.42 13.72 -0.73
N GLY A 54 -3.97 14.35 -1.78
CA GLY A 54 -3.75 13.91 -3.17
C GLY A 54 -4.19 12.47 -3.41
N GLY A 55 -3.31 11.64 -3.98
CA GLY A 55 -3.59 10.21 -4.21
C GLY A 55 -3.96 9.46 -2.93
N SER A 56 -3.33 9.78 -1.79
CA SER A 56 -3.66 9.14 -0.51
C SER A 56 -5.02 9.57 0.06
N ALA A 57 -5.58 10.69 -0.40
CA ALA A 57 -6.97 11.03 -0.09
C ALA A 57 -7.94 10.10 -0.83
N ALA A 58 -7.61 9.74 -2.08
CA ALA A 58 -8.38 8.75 -2.85
C ALA A 58 -8.28 7.35 -2.20
N ASP A 59 -7.10 6.97 -1.71
CA ASP A 59 -6.93 5.70 -0.96
C ASP A 59 -7.71 5.69 0.36
N ALA A 60 -7.80 6.83 1.06
CA ALA A 60 -8.53 6.91 2.32
C ALA A 60 -10.05 6.71 2.17
N GLN A 61 -10.62 7.03 0.99
CA GLN A 61 -12.05 6.85 0.68
C GLN A 61 -12.37 5.54 -0.05
N HIS A 62 -11.36 4.85 -0.61
CA HIS A 62 -11.51 3.58 -1.32
C HIS A 62 -11.71 2.43 -0.33
#